data_AF-A0A3D3XXG7-F1
#
_entry.id   AF-A0A3D3XXG7-F1
#
_cell.length_a   1.000
_cell.length_b   1.000
_cell.length_c   1.000
_cell.angle_alpha   90.00
_cell.angle_beta   90.00
_cell.angle_gamma   90.00
#
_symmetry.space_group_name_H-M   'P 1'
#
loop_
_entity.id
_entity.type
_entity.pdbx_description
1 polymer ?
#
loop_
_entity_poly.entity_id
_entity_poly.type
_entity_poly.pdbx_seq_one_letter_code
_entity_poly.pdbx_strand_id
1 'polypeptide(L)'
;MFTFRGCVHYFAPDGGAGMIAGIPLETYPEGAVQTIINAFGNYGRYHLIEAGLAWLVIFRWRAWIPLFLLYVLTTQLLAVALLIAKPLPVVPPGQVSLYVLLPLTAIAFFLSRRRGDAA
;
A
#
# COMPACT_ATOMS: atom_id res chain seq x y z
N MET A 1 0.42 -7.32 -3.75
CA MET A 1 0.22 -6.26 -2.73
C MET A 1 -1.03 -5.44 -3.03
N PHE A 2 -1.07 -4.64 -4.09
CA PHE A 2 -2.19 -3.71 -4.39
C PHE A 2 -3.55 -4.39 -4.54
N THR A 3 -3.64 -5.49 -5.31
CA THR A 3 -4.92 -6.18 -5.54
C THR A 3 -5.53 -6.70 -4.25
N PHE A 4 -4.80 -7.54 -3.50
CA PHE A 4 -5.29 -8.09 -2.24
C PHE A 4 -5.66 -6.99 -1.23
N ARG A 5 -4.75 -6.02 -1.02
CA ARG A 5 -4.99 -4.92 -0.07
C ARG A 5 -6.17 -4.04 -0.50
N GLY A 6 -6.27 -3.73 -1.78
CA GLY A 6 -7.38 -2.96 -2.33
C GLY A 6 -8.72 -3.65 -2.11
N CYS A 7 -8.80 -4.94 -2.40
CA CYS A 7 -10.01 -5.72 -2.16
C CYS A 7 -10.38 -5.78 -0.67
N VAL A 8 -9.43 -6.09 0.22
CA VAL A 8 -9.70 -6.14 1.66
C VAL A 8 -10.17 -4.78 2.16
N HIS A 9 -9.41 -3.72 1.90
CA HIS A 9 -9.72 -2.40 2.41
C HIS A 9 -11.06 -1.85 1.90
N TYR A 10 -11.47 -2.23 0.70
CA TYR A 10 -12.70 -1.73 0.10
C TYR A 10 -13.94 -2.59 0.40
N PHE A 11 -13.80 -3.91 0.47
CA PHE A 11 -14.94 -4.84 0.56
C PHE A 11 -15.09 -5.53 1.92
N ALA A 12 -14.04 -5.59 2.75
CA ALA A 12 -14.18 -6.17 4.09
C ALA A 12 -15.04 -5.27 4.99
N PRO A 13 -15.89 -5.83 5.87
CA PRO A 13 -16.80 -5.04 6.71
C PRO A 13 -16.12 -3.98 7.58
N ASP A 14 -14.90 -4.25 8.05
CA ASP A 14 -14.09 -3.33 8.85
C ASP A 14 -12.91 -2.73 8.05
N GLY A 15 -12.88 -2.92 6.73
CA GLY A 15 -11.76 -2.56 5.86
C GLY A 15 -10.43 -3.26 6.22
N GLY A 16 -10.44 -4.31 7.04
CA GLY A 16 -9.24 -4.95 7.59
C GLY A 16 -8.61 -4.21 8.78
N ALA A 17 -9.26 -3.18 9.32
CA ALA A 17 -8.74 -2.40 10.44
C ALA A 17 -8.65 -3.24 11.73
N GLY A 18 -9.69 -3.98 12.08
CA GLY A 18 -9.67 -4.90 13.22
C GLY A 18 -9.08 -6.25 12.84
N MET A 19 -9.67 -6.94 11.86
CA MET A 19 -9.38 -8.34 11.56
C MET A 19 -7.99 -8.62 10.98
N ILE A 20 -7.30 -7.61 10.40
CA ILE A 20 -5.93 -7.76 9.88
C ILE A 20 -4.95 -6.87 10.62
N ALA A 21 -5.26 -5.57 10.77
CA ALA A 21 -4.33 -4.63 11.38
C ALA A 21 -4.32 -4.73 12.92
N GLY A 22 -5.34 -5.34 13.53
CA GLY A 22 -5.44 -5.50 14.99
C GLY A 22 -5.83 -4.22 15.73
N ILE A 23 -6.42 -3.24 15.04
CA ILE A 23 -6.91 -2.01 15.69
C ILE A 23 -8.09 -2.40 16.60
N PRO A 24 -8.09 -2.00 17.89
CA PRO A 24 -9.11 -2.41 18.86
C PRO A 24 -10.40 -1.57 18.68
N LEU A 25 -11.09 -1.77 17.55
CA LEU A 25 -12.27 -0.99 17.15
C LEU A 25 -13.39 -1.05 18.21
N GLU A 26 -13.50 -2.17 18.92
CA GLU A 26 -14.46 -2.40 20.01
C GLU A 26 -14.28 -1.44 21.19
N THR A 27 -13.11 -0.80 21.31
CA THR A 27 -12.82 0.17 22.38
C THR A 27 -13.19 1.60 21.99
N TYR A 28 -13.60 1.83 20.74
CA TYR A 28 -13.85 3.17 20.20
C TYR A 28 -15.34 3.50 20.08
N PRO A 29 -15.73 4.78 20.18
CA PRO A 29 -17.10 5.20 19.90
C PRO A 29 -17.52 4.85 18.46
N GLU A 30 -18.79 4.55 18.25
CA GLU A 30 -19.32 4.10 16.95
C GLU A 30 -18.97 5.05 15.78
N GLY A 31 -19.08 6.38 15.98
CA GLY A 31 -18.71 7.35 14.95
C GLY A 31 -17.22 7.34 14.60
N ALA A 32 -16.34 7.02 15.56
CA ALA A 32 -14.91 6.87 15.30
C ALA A 32 -14.63 5.59 14.50
N VAL A 33 -15.31 4.48 14.84
CA VAL A 33 -15.24 3.22 14.10
C VAL A 33 -15.66 3.42 12.65
N GLN A 34 -16.81 4.05 12.40
CA GLN A 34 -17.27 4.34 11.03
C GLN A 34 -16.29 5.23 10.26
N THR A 35 -15.70 6.22 10.93
CA THR A 35 -14.68 7.09 10.32
C THR A 35 -13.43 6.30 9.92
N ILE A 36 -12.96 5.41 10.78
CA ILE A 36 -11.80 4.54 10.51
C ILE A 36 -12.10 3.60 9.34
N ILE A 37 -13.27 2.93 9.34
CA ILE A 37 -13.66 2.02 8.26
C ILE A 37 -13.74 2.78 6.93
N ASN A 38 -14.35 3.97 6.91
CA ASN A 38 -14.38 4.81 5.71
C ASN A 38 -12.98 5.25 5.26
N ALA A 39 -12.08 5.59 6.19
CA ALA A 39 -10.70 5.92 5.85
C ALA A 39 -9.96 4.72 5.22
N PHE A 40 -10.15 3.51 5.76
CA PHE A 40 -9.65 2.26 5.17
C PHE A 40 -10.27 2.01 3.79
N GLY A 41 -11.57 2.23 3.62
CA GLY A 41 -12.25 2.19 2.32
C GLY A 41 -11.65 3.14 1.29
N ASN A 42 -11.25 4.36 1.70
CA ASN A 42 -10.53 5.29 0.82
C ASN A 42 -9.17 4.73 0.38
N TYR A 43 -8.39 4.13 1.29
CA TYR A 43 -7.17 3.41 0.89
C TYR A 43 -7.47 2.25 -0.05
N GLY A 44 -8.56 1.51 0.17
CA GLY A 44 -9.01 0.44 -0.72
C GLY A 44 -9.29 0.94 -2.14
N ARG A 45 -10.02 2.06 -2.27
CA ARG A 45 -10.31 2.71 -3.55
C ARG A 45 -9.03 3.04 -4.32
N TYR A 46 -8.03 3.63 -3.65
CA TYR A 46 -6.76 3.97 -4.29
C TYR A 46 -5.95 2.73 -4.67
N HIS A 47 -5.83 1.74 -3.78
CA HIS A 47 -5.11 0.49 -4.07
C HIS A 47 -5.75 -0.32 -5.21
N LEU A 48 -7.08 -0.26 -5.40
CA LEU A 48 -7.75 -0.91 -6.54
C LEU A 48 -7.37 -0.24 -7.88
N ILE A 49 -7.27 1.09 -7.90
CA ILE A 49 -6.78 1.83 -9.08
C ILE A 49 -5.31 1.48 -9.33
N GLU A 50 -4.47 1.50 -8.29
CA GLU A 50 -3.06 1.11 -8.36
C GLU A 50 -2.90 -0.33 -8.85
N ALA A 51 -3.77 -1.25 -8.44
CA ALA A 51 -3.76 -2.63 -8.91
C ALA A 51 -4.03 -2.70 -10.42
N GLY A 52 -5.03 -1.97 -10.93
CA GLY A 52 -5.30 -1.88 -12.36
C GLY A 52 -4.10 -1.33 -13.14
N LEU A 53 -3.49 -0.25 -12.66
CA LEU A 53 -2.28 0.33 -13.25
C LEU A 53 -1.10 -0.65 -13.21
N ALA A 54 -0.88 -1.34 -12.09
CA ALA A 54 0.18 -2.33 -11.95
C ALA A 54 0.04 -3.45 -13.00
N TRP A 55 -1.16 -4.01 -13.13
CA TRP A 55 -1.44 -5.06 -14.13
C TRP A 55 -1.21 -4.55 -15.55
N LEU A 56 -1.65 -3.33 -15.85
CA LEU A 56 -1.47 -2.74 -17.18
C LEU A 56 0.01 -2.47 -17.51
N VAL A 57 0.80 -1.99 -16.54
CA VAL A 57 2.25 -1.82 -16.67
C VAL A 57 2.95 -3.17 -16.90
N ILE A 58 2.57 -4.21 -16.15
CA ILE A 58 3.17 -5.54 -16.26
C ILE A 58 2.88 -6.18 -17.62
N PHE A 59 1.63 -6.11 -18.08
CA PHE A 59 1.20 -6.84 -19.28
C PHE A 59 1.32 -6.05 -20.58
N ARG A 60 1.17 -4.72 -20.54
CA ARG A 60 1.00 -3.91 -21.76
C ARG A 60 1.93 -2.70 -21.86
N TRP A 61 2.26 -2.05 -20.76
CA TRP A 61 3.05 -0.81 -20.71
C TRP A 61 4.39 -1.00 -20.02
N ARG A 62 5.15 -2.03 -20.42
CA ARG A 62 6.39 -2.42 -19.72
C ARG A 62 7.47 -1.34 -19.72
N ALA A 63 7.46 -0.41 -20.69
CA ALA A 63 8.34 0.75 -20.69
C ALA A 63 8.12 1.69 -19.48
N TRP A 64 6.95 1.62 -18.83
CA TRP A 64 6.59 2.43 -17.67
C TRP A 64 7.02 1.81 -16.33
N ILE A 65 7.63 0.61 -16.35
CA ILE A 65 8.06 -0.09 -15.13
C ILE A 65 8.95 0.79 -14.24
N PRO A 66 9.98 1.51 -14.74
CA PRO A 66 10.83 2.33 -13.88
C PRO A 66 10.05 3.45 -13.18
N LEU A 67 9.13 4.11 -13.91
CA LEU A 67 8.29 5.17 -13.35
C LEU A 67 7.32 4.62 -12.30
N PHE A 68 6.70 3.47 -12.57
CA PHE A 68 5.81 2.83 -11.61
C PHE A 68 6.55 2.39 -10.34
N LEU A 69 7.76 1.84 -10.48
CA LEU A 69 8.60 1.49 -9.32
C LEU A 69 9.04 2.71 -8.52
N LEU A 70 9.33 3.85 -9.17
CA LEU A 70 9.61 5.11 -8.48
C LEU A 70 8.41 5.59 -7.66
N TYR A 71 7.21 5.51 -8.24
CA TYR A 71 5.96 5.82 -7.54
C TYR A 71 5.79 4.93 -6.29
N VAL A 72 5.95 3.61 -6.43
CA VAL A 72 5.82 2.67 -5.30
C VAL A 72 6.91 2.89 -4.24
N LEU A 73 8.13 3.20 -4.65
CA LEU A 73 9.22 3.54 -3.73
C LEU A 73 8.91 4.81 -2.94
N THR A 74 8.40 5.84 -3.62
CA THR A 74 8.02 7.12 -3.00
C THR A 74 6.90 6.91 -1.99
N THR A 75 5.85 6.17 -2.35
CA THR A 75 4.76 5.82 -1.43
C THR A 75 5.26 5.09 -0.19
N GLN A 76 6.21 4.16 -0.34
CA GLN A 76 6.79 3.44 0.80
C GLN A 76 7.62 4.36 1.71
N LEU A 77 8.42 5.26 1.15
CA LEU A 77 9.20 6.23 1.93
C LEU A 77 8.27 7.17 2.72
N LEU A 78 7.21 7.67 2.07
CA LEU A 78 6.20 8.50 2.74
C LEU A 78 5.42 7.72 3.80
N ALA A 79 5.17 6.42 3.58
CA ALA A 79 4.55 5.58 4.59
C ALA A 79 5.44 5.39 5.83
N VAL A 80 6.76 5.23 5.66
CA VAL A 80 7.71 5.21 6.79
C VAL A 80 7.66 6.53 7.54
N ALA A 81 7.73 7.67 6.84
CA ALA A 81 7.65 8.99 7.46
C ALA A 81 6.32 9.19 8.22
N LEU A 82 5.21 8.73 7.64
CA LEU A 82 3.89 8.80 8.28
C LEU A 82 3.83 7.97 9.56
N LEU A 83 4.36 6.75 9.57
CA LEU A 83 4.37 5.90 10.76
C LEU A 83 5.23 6.47 11.90
N ILE A 84 6.31 7.19 11.56
CA ILE A 84 7.13 7.90 12.54
C ILE A 84 6.38 9.10 13.09
N ALA A 85 5.76 9.90 12.23
CA ALA A 85 5.05 11.12 12.63
C ALA A 85 3.72 10.85 13.35
N LYS A 86 3.04 9.75 12.99
CA LYS A 86 1.71 9.37 13.45
C LYS A 86 1.67 7.85 13.68
N PRO A 87 2.27 7.37 14.77
CA PRO A 87 2.34 5.93 15.04
C PRO A 87 0.95 5.34 15.27
N LEU A 88 0.78 4.09 14.85
CA LEU A 88 -0.42 3.31 15.11
C LEU A 88 -0.37 2.72 16.53
N PRO A 89 -1.53 2.46 17.16
CA PRO A 89 -1.58 1.82 18.48
C PRO A 89 -1.13 0.35 18.47
N VAL A 90 -0.91 -0.23 17.28
CA VAL A 90 -0.55 -1.62 17.03
C VAL A 90 0.42 -1.70 15.86
N VAL A 91 1.10 -2.85 15.70
CA VAL A 91 2.00 -3.11 14.56
C VAL A 91 1.27 -4.00 13.55
N PRO A 92 0.67 -3.43 12.49
CA PRO A 92 -0.06 -4.23 11.51
C PRO A 92 0.90 -5.01 10.60
N PRO A 93 0.46 -6.12 9.98
CA PRO A 93 1.26 -6.87 9.01
C PRO A 93 1.78 -6.00 7.86
N GLY A 94 1.00 -4.99 7.45
CA GLY A 94 1.41 -4.01 6.43
C GLY A 94 2.68 -3.24 6.82
N GLN A 95 2.82 -2.84 8.08
CA GLN A 95 4.02 -2.17 8.59
C GLN A 95 5.23 -3.11 8.57
N VAL A 96 5.05 -4.37 8.97
CA VAL A 96 6.12 -5.38 8.89
C VAL A 96 6.56 -5.59 7.44
N SER A 97 5.60 -5.73 6.52
CA SER A 97 5.87 -5.93 5.11
C SER A 97 6.62 -4.75 4.47
N LEU A 98 6.42 -3.52 4.97
CA LEU A 98 7.09 -2.32 4.47
C LEU A 98 8.60 -2.41 4.62
N TYR A 99 9.10 -2.92 5.74
CA TYR A 99 10.55 -3.06 5.99
C TYR A 99 11.21 -4.03 5.01
N VAL A 100 10.47 -5.03 4.51
CA VAL A 100 10.96 -6.00 3.52
C VAL A 100 10.77 -5.47 2.09
N LEU A 101 9.61 -4.88 1.79
CA LEU A 101 9.27 -4.46 0.43
C LEU A 101 10.01 -3.20 -0.01
N LEU A 102 10.34 -2.30 0.91
CA LEU A 102 11.07 -1.07 0.58
C LEU A 102 12.44 -1.35 -0.05
N PRO A 103 13.34 -2.15 0.56
CA PRO A 103 14.64 -2.45 -0.07
C PRO A 103 14.46 -3.25 -1.37
N LEU A 104 13.50 -4.19 -1.44
CA LEU A 104 13.23 -4.94 -2.67
C LEU A 104 12.76 -4.04 -3.81
N THR A 105 11.89 -3.06 -3.51
CA THR A 105 11.41 -2.09 -4.49
C THR A 105 12.55 -1.19 -4.96
N ALA A 106 13.41 -0.74 -4.05
CA ALA A 106 14.59 0.06 -4.40
C ALA A 106 15.51 -0.70 -5.36
N ILE A 107 15.84 -1.97 -5.05
CA ILE A 107 16.65 -2.84 -5.91
C ILE A 107 15.97 -2.99 -7.29
N ALA A 108 14.69 -3.34 -7.32
CA ALA A 108 13.94 -3.50 -8.55
C ALA A 108 13.94 -2.21 -9.39
N PHE A 109 13.75 -1.05 -8.76
CA PHE A 109 13.82 0.25 -9.42
C PHE A 109 15.18 0.46 -10.09
N PHE A 110 16.28 0.29 -9.35
CA PHE A 110 17.62 0.50 -9.89
C PHE A 110 17.96 -0.47 -11.03
N LEU A 111 17.54 -1.73 -10.93
CA LEU A 111 17.71 -2.71 -12.00
C LEU A 111 16.87 -2.38 -13.25
N SER A 112 15.67 -1.81 -13.06
CA SER A 112 14.78 -1.47 -14.18
C SER A 112 15.34 -0.35 -15.07
N ARG A 113 16.12 0.59 -14.52
CA ARG A 113 16.76 1.68 -15.28
C ARG A 113 17.88 1.18 -16.21
N ARG A 114 18.69 0.22 -15.73
CA ARG A 114 19.85 -0.31 -16.47
C ARG A 114 19.49 -1.01 -17.78
N ARG A 115 18.24 -1.45 -17.95
CA ARG A 115 17.75 -2.04 -19.20
C ARG A 115 17.35 -1.00 -20.24
N GLY A 116 17.03 0.23 -19.81
CA GLY A 116 16.74 1.35 -20.70
C GLY A 116 18.00 2.01 -21.25
N ASP A 117 19.11 1.99 -20.50
CA ASP A 117 20.40 2.59 -20.90
C ASP A 117 21.21 1.71 -21.88
N ALA A 118 20.76 0.47 -22.13
CA ALA A 118 21.44 -0.52 -22.96
C ALA A 118 20.74 -0.79 -24.31
N ALA A 119 19.75 0.03 -24.67
CA ALA A 119 18.99 -0.02 -25.93
C ALA A 119 19.15 1.32 -26.67
#